data_AF-A0A6G3XHR9-F1
#
_entry.id   AF-A0A6G3XHR9-F1
#
_cell.length_a   1.000
_cell.length_b   1.000
_cell.length_c   1.000
_cell.angle_alpha   90.00
_cell.angle_beta   90.00
_cell.angle_gamma   90.00
#
_symmetry.space_group_name_H-M   'P 1'
#
loop_
_entity.id
_entity.type
_entity.pdbx_description
1 polymer ?
#
loop_
_entity_poly.entity_id
_entity_poly.type
_entity_poly.pdbx_seq_one_letter_code
_entity_poly.pdbx_strand_id
1 'polypeptide(L)' 'ETFPKIISVDDHTVEPAHVWRDRLPSRYADTGPRIVRAPLKEMTFMGGKFAPVMGAKGDDGPIGDWWVYEDL' A
#
# COMPACT_ATOMS: atom_id res chain seq x y z
N GLU A 1 -39.81 -10.23 -6.11
CA GLU A 1 -38.87 -11.33 -5.82
C GLU A 1 -37.64 -10.79 -5.12
N THR A 2 -37.03 -11.56 -4.22
CA THR A 2 -35.77 -11.22 -3.56
C THR A 2 -34.65 -12.05 -4.17
N PHE A 3 -33.61 -11.39 -4.69
CA PHE A 3 -32.40 -12.08 -5.13
C PHE A 3 -31.73 -12.80 -3.95
N PRO A 4 -31.11 -13.98 -4.16
CA PRO A 4 -30.26 -14.62 -3.17
C PRO A 4 -29.13 -13.69 -2.74
N LYS A 5 -28.66 -13.83 -1.49
CA LYS A 5 -27.42 -13.17 -1.07
C LYS A 5 -26.25 -13.70 -1.91
N ILE A 6 -25.38 -12.79 -2.32
CA ILE A 6 -24.16 -13.09 -3.08
C ILE A 6 -23.00 -13.29 -2.10
N ILE A 7 -22.09 -14.21 -2.40
CA ILE A 7 -20.85 -14.41 -1.64
C ILE A 7 -19.72 -13.69 -2.36
N SER A 8 -19.04 -12.77 -1.67
CA SER A 8 -17.78 -12.20 -2.14
C SER A 8 -16.68 -13.25 -1.98
N VAL A 9 -15.95 -13.52 -3.05
CA VAL A 9 -14.84 -14.48 -3.07
C VAL A 9 -13.47 -13.82 -2.98
N ASP A 10 -13.44 -12.48 -2.91
CA ASP A 10 -12.21 -11.69 -3.01
C ASP A 10 -12.32 -10.35 -2.25
N ASP A 11 -12.51 -10.42 -0.93
CA ASP A 11 -12.47 -9.25 -0.07
C ASP A 11 -11.04 -8.99 0.44
N HIS A 12 -10.65 -7.72 0.47
CA HIS A 12 -9.35 -7.29 1.00
C HIS A 12 -9.52 -6.30 2.16
N THR A 13 -8.53 -6.27 3.04
CA THR A 13 -8.43 -5.32 4.16
C THR A 13 -7.09 -4.63 4.13
N VAL A 14 -7.05 -3.37 4.61
CA VAL A 14 -5.78 -2.67 4.90
C VAL A 14 -5.47 -2.83 6.38
N GLU A 15 -4.29 -3.34 6.71
CA GLU A 15 -3.85 -3.56 8.08
C GLU A 15 -3.42 -2.26 8.77
N PRO A 16 -3.39 -2.24 10.12
CA PRO A 16 -2.75 -1.15 10.85
C PRO A 16 -1.29 -0.96 10.45
N ALA A 17 -0.85 0.28 10.28
CA ALA A 17 0.49 0.63 9.77
C ALA A 17 1.68 0.05 10.59
N HIS A 18 1.45 -0.36 11.84
CA HIS A 18 2.46 -0.91 12.73
C HIS A 18 2.44 -2.45 12.81
N VAL A 19 1.55 -3.14 12.08
CA VAL A 19 1.34 -4.59 12.23
C VAL A 19 2.65 -5.39 12.17
N TRP A 20 3.54 -5.04 11.24
CA TRP A 20 4.83 -5.70 11.04
C TRP A 20 5.92 -5.18 11.97
N ARG A 21 5.96 -3.88 12.25
CA ARG A 21 6.91 -3.29 13.22
C ARG A 21 6.74 -3.90 14.61
N ASP A 22 5.51 -4.22 14.99
CA ASP A 22 5.19 -4.75 16.32
C ASP A 22 5.38 -6.27 16.43
N ARG A 23 5.29 -7.00 15.31
CA ARG A 23 5.21 -8.48 15.33
C ARG A 23 6.42 -9.19 14.73
N LEU A 24 7.21 -8.52 13.88
CA LEU A 24 8.40 -9.14 13.32
C LEU A 24 9.56 -9.17 14.33
N PRO A 25 10.42 -10.21 14.29
CA PRO A 25 11.68 -10.19 15.01
C PRO A 25 12.50 -8.94 14.68
N SER A 26 13.21 -8.40 15.67
CA SER A 26 13.97 -7.14 15.55
C SER A 26 14.99 -7.11 14.41
N ARG A 27 15.52 -8.28 14.02
CA ARG A 27 16.43 -8.41 12.86
C ARG A 27 15.80 -8.00 11.52
N TYR A 28 14.48 -7.85 11.44
CA TYR A 28 13.75 -7.42 10.24
C TYR A 28 13.17 -6.01 10.35
N ALA A 29 13.53 -5.25 11.38
CA ALA A 29 12.95 -3.91 11.60
C ALA A 29 13.17 -2.97 10.40
N ASP A 30 14.32 -3.09 9.72
CA ASP A 30 14.70 -2.20 8.61
C ASP A 30 14.25 -2.73 7.24
N THR A 31 14.01 -4.04 7.10
CA THR A 31 13.68 -4.68 5.82
C THR A 31 12.23 -5.11 5.70
N GLY A 32 11.52 -5.28 6.83
CA GLY A 32 10.10 -5.64 6.84
C GLY A 32 9.19 -4.54 6.30
N PRO A 33 7.92 -4.86 5.99
CA PRO A 33 7.00 -3.88 5.44
C PRO A 33 6.75 -2.72 6.41
N ARG A 34 6.83 -1.50 5.89
CA ARG A 34 6.64 -0.27 6.64
C ARG A 34 5.93 0.76 5.77
N ILE A 35 5.20 1.67 6.42
CA ILE A 35 4.61 2.82 5.75
C ILE A 35 5.62 3.96 5.63
N VAL A 36 5.70 4.54 4.44
CA VAL A 36 6.30 5.85 4.15
C VAL A 36 5.22 6.78 3.65
N ARG A 37 5.12 7.98 4.25
CA ARG A 37 4.22 9.04 3.76
C ARG A 37 4.94 9.92 2.76
N ALA A 38 4.50 9.88 1.50
CA ALA A 38 5.14 10.61 0.41
C ALA A 38 4.09 11.04 -0.65
N PRO A 39 4.37 12.11 -1.42
CA PRO A 39 3.50 12.53 -2.52
C PRO A 39 3.33 11.42 -3.56
N LEU A 40 2.15 11.35 -4.18
CA LEU A 40 1.93 10.62 -5.41
C LEU A 40 2.32 11.49 -6.59
N LYS A 41 3.51 11.24 -7.15
CA LYS A 41 4.04 12.02 -8.27
C LYS A 41 3.30 11.73 -9.57
N GLU A 42 3.04 10.46 -9.84
CA GLU A 42 2.34 10.01 -11.05
C GLU A 42 1.53 8.74 -10.76
N MET A 43 0.38 8.60 -11.40
CA MET A 43 -0.42 7.38 -11.36
C MET A 43 -0.97 7.11 -12.75
N THR A 44 -0.51 6.01 -13.36
CA THR A 44 -0.98 5.61 -14.70
C THR A 44 -1.68 4.27 -14.65
N PHE A 45 -2.67 4.11 -15.54
CA PHE A 45 -3.30 2.82 -15.81
C PHE A 45 -3.38 2.63 -17.32
N MET A 46 -2.47 1.85 -17.88
CA MET A 46 -2.41 1.58 -19.33
C MET A 46 -2.37 0.07 -19.57
N GLY A 47 -3.30 -0.44 -20.38
CA GLY A 47 -3.34 -1.86 -20.75
C GLY A 47 -3.43 -2.83 -19.57
N GLY A 48 -4.10 -2.45 -18.48
CA GLY A 48 -4.21 -3.27 -17.27
C GLY A 48 -3.06 -3.09 -16.26
N LYS A 49 -2.01 -2.33 -16.61
CA LYS A 49 -0.90 -2.04 -15.71
C LYS A 49 -1.19 -0.78 -14.90
N PHE A 50 -1.40 -0.95 -13.60
CA PHE A 50 -1.36 0.14 -12.63
C PHE A 50 0.10 0.44 -12.25
N ALA A 51 0.57 1.66 -12.50
CA ALA A 51 1.94 2.07 -12.22
C ALA A 51 1.96 3.43 -11.49
N PRO A 52 1.96 3.40 -10.14
CA PRO A 52 2.16 4.59 -9.33
C PRO A 52 3.66 4.90 -9.17
N VAL A 53 4.00 6.18 -9.09
CA VAL A 53 5.37 6.68 -8.83
C VAL A 53 5.36 7.48 -7.54
N MET A 54 6.17 7.05 -6.57
CA MET A 54 6.37 7.75 -5.31
C MET A 54 7.20 9.02 -5.55
N GLY A 55 6.69 10.16 -5.07
CA GLY A 55 7.38 11.44 -5.09
C GLY A 55 8.34 11.61 -3.91
N ALA A 56 9.26 12.54 -4.05
CA ALA A 56 10.11 12.99 -2.96
C ALA A 56 9.36 13.98 -2.05
N LYS A 57 9.90 14.22 -0.85
CA LYS A 57 9.36 15.24 0.06
C LYS A 57 9.42 16.62 -0.61
N GLY A 58 8.26 17.26 -0.77
CA GLY A 58 8.14 18.57 -1.40
C GLY A 58 7.75 18.53 -2.88
N ASP A 59 7.67 17.33 -3.48
CA ASP A 59 7.04 17.16 -4.78
C ASP A 59 5.53 17.47 -4.69
N ASP A 60 4.96 17.90 -5.82
CA ASP A 60 3.52 18.08 -5.98
C ASP A 60 2.76 16.75 -5.91
N GLY A 61 1.48 16.81 -5.58
CA GLY A 61 0.57 15.67 -5.56
C GLY A 61 0.00 15.37 -4.17
N PRO A 62 -1.06 14.54 -4.09
CA PRO A 62 -1.63 14.14 -2.81
C PRO A 62 -0.65 13.26 -2.04
N ILE A 63 -0.61 13.42 -0.71
CA ILE A 63 0.17 12.54 0.16
C ILE A 63 -0.54 11.18 0.27
N GLY A 64 0.21 10.11 -0.01
CA GLY A 64 -0.22 8.73 0.14
C GLY A 64 0.61 7.97 1.19
N ASP A 65 0.05 6.85 1.66
CA ASP A 65 0.74 5.88 2.50
C ASP A 65 1.31 4.77 1.59
N TRP A 66 2.64 4.68 1.51
CA TRP A 66 3.37 3.72 0.68
C TRP A 66 3.87 2.56 1.53
N TRP A 67 3.44 1.34 1.21
CA TRP A 67 4.06 0.14 1.74
C TRP A 67 5.37 -0.12 1.03
N VAL A 68 6.47 0.05 1.75
CA VAL A 68 7.83 -0.25 1.27
C VAL A 68 8.41 -1.40 2.09
N TYR A 69 9.21 -2.24 1.46
CA TYR A 69 9.90 -3.37 2.07
C TYR A 69 11.18 -3.63 1.30
N GLU A 70 12.23 -4.08 1.99
CA GLU A 70 13.55 -4.29 1.39
C GLU A 70 14.01 -3.07 0.56
N ASP A 71 14.48 -3.29 -0.67
CA ASP A 71 15.02 -2.28 -1.59
C ASP A 71 13.99 -1.78 -2.63
N LEU A 72 12.69 -1.98 -2.37
CA LEU A 72 11.57 -1.55 -3.24
C LEU A 72 11.07 -0.14 -2.93
#